data_AF-A0A2V9C7N7-F1
#
_entry.id   AF-A0A2V9C7N7-F1
#
_cell.length_a   1.000
_cell.length_b   1.000
_cell.length_c   1.000
_cell.angle_alpha   90.00
_cell.angle_beta   90.00
_cell.angle_gamma   90.00
#
_symmetry.space_group_name_H-M   'P 1'
#
loop_
_entity.id
_entity.type
_entity.pdbx_description
1 polymer ?
#
loop_
_entity_poly.entity_id
_entity_poly.type
_entity_poly.pdbx_seq_one_letter_code
_entity_poly.pdbx_strand_id
1 'polypeptide(L)'
;MHHELFKYELIDNEDWAIASFLSLAKADGMMILGGGQSTLIAGLVGVGYRVPTVSLAGFGGRAQEIWALLRSSDNKLATPEELSLMAQPGWNADSARRCVGTLLNQRKRKQQGVDPTLAREHRRVIAIAALALSFFVALLVAIAEYSRGENLSRMLSYVLFCAPALAGAGGSLVRIVFDWTQAAKRLASQGPPVISAALGAVAGGVSGLFFILAQKIAIGDLQTKQAIILLPFVLIVGLVAGLTLDKVFPKLLSLDVVKTEALEGKPSVLEAGTNK
;
A
#
# COMPACT_ATOMS: atom_id res chain seq x y z
N MET A 1 -12.89 36.23 -26.31
CA MET A 1 -13.30 35.03 -25.56
C MET A 1 -12.48 33.86 -26.07
N HIS A 2 -11.73 33.17 -25.19
CA HIS A 2 -10.86 32.06 -25.56
C HIS A 2 -11.61 30.72 -25.48
N HIS A 3 -12.41 30.40 -26.48
CA HIS A 3 -13.22 29.15 -26.49
C HIS A 3 -12.36 27.88 -26.49
N GLU A 4 -11.13 27.92 -26.98
CA GLU A 4 -10.21 26.77 -27.03
C GLU A 4 -9.69 26.33 -25.65
N LEU A 5 -9.83 27.17 -24.61
CA LEU A 5 -9.38 26.86 -23.26
C LEU A 5 -10.42 26.10 -22.42
N PHE A 6 -11.67 26.05 -22.89
CA PHE A 6 -12.78 25.43 -22.15
C PHE A 6 -13.27 24.20 -22.90
N LYS A 7 -13.08 23.02 -22.29
CA LYS A 7 -13.69 21.79 -22.75
C LYS A 7 -15.06 21.63 -22.10
N TYR A 8 -16.11 21.66 -22.91
CA TYR A 8 -17.46 21.36 -22.47
C TYR A 8 -17.68 19.85 -22.57
N GLU A 9 -17.94 19.19 -21.44
CA GLU A 9 -18.36 17.79 -21.40
C GLU A 9 -19.84 17.76 -21.00
N LEU A 10 -20.68 17.27 -21.91
CA LEU A 10 -22.08 16.98 -21.60
C LEU A 10 -22.11 15.65 -20.83
N ILE A 11 -22.65 15.65 -19.62
CA ILE A 11 -22.79 14.43 -18.81
C ILE A 11 -24.28 14.09 -18.74
N ASP A 12 -24.69 13.01 -19.42
CA ASP A 12 -26.05 12.45 -19.35
C ASP A 12 -26.24 11.68 -18.03
N ASN A 13 -26.32 12.42 -16.92
CA ASN A 13 -26.69 11.89 -15.62
C ASN A 13 -27.85 12.72 -15.06
N GLU A 14 -28.87 12.06 -14.51
CA GLU A 14 -30.04 12.72 -13.92
C GLU A 14 -29.66 13.60 -12.71
N ASP A 15 -28.53 13.33 -12.06
CA ASP A 15 -28.01 14.15 -10.96
C ASP A 15 -26.68 14.84 -11.32
N TRP A 16 -26.79 16.11 -11.70
CA TRP A 16 -25.67 16.98 -12.04
C TRP A 16 -24.66 17.13 -10.88
N ALA A 17 -25.11 17.02 -9.63
CA ALA A 17 -24.24 17.20 -8.46
C ALA A 17 -23.29 16.01 -8.32
N ILE A 18 -23.80 14.79 -8.49
CA ILE A 18 -22.98 13.56 -8.47
C ILE A 18 -21.94 13.60 -9.59
N ALA A 19 -22.35 13.94 -10.81
CA ALA A 19 -21.45 14.08 -11.95
C ALA A 19 -20.35 15.13 -11.69
N SER A 20 -20.73 16.26 -11.10
CA SER A 20 -19.80 17.34 -10.76
C SER A 20 -18.79 16.93 -9.69
N PHE A 21 -19.20 16.24 -8.63
CA PHE A 21 -18.28 15.80 -7.58
C PHE A 21 -17.36 14.66 -8.02
N LEU A 22 -17.82 13.76 -8.88
CA LEU A 22 -16.98 12.70 -9.44
C LEU A 22 -15.92 13.26 -10.40
N SER A 23 -16.21 14.33 -11.13
CA SER A 23 -15.23 14.97 -12.01
C SER A 23 -14.09 15.61 -11.23
N LEU A 24 -14.34 16.10 -10.00
CA LEU A 24 -13.29 16.62 -9.11
C LEU A 24 -12.23 15.58 -8.79
N ALA A 25 -12.58 14.30 -8.64
CA ALA A 25 -11.61 13.23 -8.40
C ALA A 25 -10.60 13.06 -9.54
N LYS A 26 -10.98 13.46 -10.76
CA LYS A 26 -10.15 13.40 -11.97
C LYS A 26 -9.42 14.71 -12.26
N ALA A 27 -9.72 15.79 -11.53
CA ALA A 27 -9.12 17.09 -11.76
C ALA A 27 -7.63 17.09 -11.37
N ASP A 28 -6.81 17.74 -12.19
CA ASP A 28 -5.39 17.93 -11.92
C ASP A 28 -5.11 19.02 -10.87
N GLY A 29 -6.11 19.87 -10.62
CA GLY A 29 -6.06 20.91 -9.61
C GLY A 29 -7.41 21.61 -9.48
N MET A 30 -7.61 22.26 -8.34
CA MET A 30 -8.85 22.96 -8.01
C MET A 30 -8.52 24.34 -7.43
N MET A 31 -9.22 25.36 -7.94
CA MET A 31 -9.21 26.70 -7.37
C MET A 31 -10.57 26.99 -6.77
N ILE A 32 -10.60 27.37 -5.49
CA ILE A 32 -11.82 27.66 -4.74
C ILE A 32 -11.87 29.15 -4.44
N LEU A 33 -12.99 29.79 -4.78
CA LEU A 33 -13.23 31.22 -4.66
C LEU A 33 -14.59 31.43 -3.99
N GLY A 34 -14.63 32.13 -2.86
CA GLY A 34 -15.88 32.52 -2.21
C GLY A 34 -16.83 31.35 -1.93
N GLY A 35 -18.09 31.54 -2.33
CA GLY A 35 -19.07 30.46 -2.47
C GLY A 35 -19.83 30.06 -1.21
N GLY A 36 -20.85 29.22 -1.44
CA GLY A 36 -21.77 28.70 -0.42
C GLY A 36 -21.57 27.20 -0.17
N GLN A 37 -22.63 26.49 0.23
CA GLN A 37 -22.55 25.08 0.63
C GLN A 37 -22.01 24.15 -0.45
N SER A 38 -22.37 24.37 -1.73
CA SER A 38 -21.82 23.59 -2.84
C SER A 38 -20.30 23.70 -2.96
N THR A 39 -19.75 24.89 -2.71
CA THR A 39 -18.31 25.16 -2.69
C THR A 39 -17.63 24.48 -1.52
N LEU A 40 -18.28 24.44 -0.34
CA LEU A 40 -17.78 23.67 0.80
C LEU A 40 -17.71 22.19 0.47
N ILE A 41 -18.79 21.62 -0.06
CA ILE A 41 -18.84 20.19 -0.41
C ILE A 41 -17.80 19.88 -1.49
N ALA A 42 -17.71 20.68 -2.55
CA ALA A 42 -16.70 20.51 -3.60
C ALA A 42 -15.27 20.58 -3.04
N GLY A 43 -15.03 21.54 -2.14
CA GLY A 43 -13.74 21.69 -1.46
C GLY A 43 -13.40 20.48 -0.60
N LEU A 44 -14.34 20.00 0.22
CA LEU A 44 -14.15 18.81 1.06
C LEU A 44 -13.92 17.55 0.21
N VAL A 45 -14.69 17.37 -0.85
CA VAL A 45 -14.53 16.25 -1.79
C VAL A 45 -13.17 16.31 -2.48
N GLY A 46 -12.78 17.46 -3.01
CA GLY A 46 -11.48 17.63 -3.68
C GLY A 46 -10.30 17.45 -2.73
N VAL A 47 -10.40 17.95 -1.49
CA VAL A 47 -9.40 17.71 -0.43
C VAL A 47 -9.35 16.22 -0.07
N GLY A 48 -10.50 15.55 0.04
CA GLY A 48 -10.61 14.11 0.28
C GLY A 48 -9.94 13.27 -0.81
N TYR A 49 -10.12 13.62 -2.08
CA TYR A 49 -9.43 13.03 -3.23
C TYR A 49 -7.99 13.54 -3.41
N ARG A 50 -7.51 14.38 -2.49
CA ARG A 50 -6.17 14.97 -2.48
C ARG A 50 -5.83 15.65 -3.80
N VAL A 51 -6.79 16.36 -4.37
CA VAL A 51 -6.60 17.20 -5.55
C VAL A 51 -5.76 18.41 -5.14
N PRO A 52 -4.70 18.76 -5.89
CA PRO A 52 -3.98 20.02 -5.68
C PRO A 52 -4.96 21.18 -5.57
N THR A 53 -4.97 21.89 -4.45
CA THR A 53 -6.02 22.85 -4.13
C THR A 53 -5.43 24.19 -3.73
N VAL A 54 -5.99 25.26 -4.30
CA VAL A 54 -5.78 26.64 -3.89
C VAL A 54 -7.12 27.20 -3.46
N SER A 55 -7.27 27.47 -2.15
CA SER A 55 -8.49 28.04 -1.59
C SER A 55 -8.26 29.50 -1.23
N LEU A 56 -8.87 30.41 -1.98
CA LEU A 56 -8.59 31.85 -1.89
C LEU A 56 -9.47 32.48 -0.81
N ALA A 57 -8.99 32.39 0.44
CA ALA A 57 -9.71 32.86 1.62
C ALA A 57 -9.99 34.38 1.60
N GLY A 58 -9.19 35.17 0.88
CA GLY A 58 -9.39 36.60 0.69
C GLY A 58 -10.73 36.98 0.02
N PHE A 59 -11.37 36.03 -0.68
CA PHE A 59 -12.71 36.23 -1.29
C PHE A 59 -13.85 35.84 -0.34
N GLY A 60 -13.56 35.46 0.90
CA GLY A 60 -14.56 35.09 1.91
C GLY A 60 -15.32 33.80 1.59
N GLY A 61 -16.54 33.68 2.11
CA GLY A 61 -17.41 32.53 1.91
C GLY A 61 -16.82 31.22 2.43
N ARG A 62 -17.20 30.09 1.81
CA ARG A 62 -16.72 28.76 2.21
C ARG A 62 -15.27 28.47 1.78
N ALA A 63 -14.69 29.29 0.90
CA ALA A 63 -13.25 29.21 0.59
C ALA A 63 -12.37 29.45 1.84
N GLN A 64 -12.80 30.28 2.78
CA GLN A 64 -12.07 30.52 4.03
C GLN A 64 -12.05 29.26 4.92
N GLU A 65 -13.15 28.52 4.98
CA GLU A 65 -13.26 27.28 5.75
C GLU A 65 -12.38 26.17 5.16
N ILE A 66 -12.37 26.03 3.83
CA ILE A 66 -11.48 25.07 3.17
C ILE A 66 -10.01 25.47 3.36
N TRP A 67 -9.68 26.75 3.32
CA TRP A 67 -8.32 27.21 3.65
C TRP A 67 -7.92 26.87 5.09
N ALA A 68 -8.83 27.07 6.06
CA ALA A 68 -8.59 26.71 7.46
C ALA A 68 -8.36 25.20 7.61
N LEU A 69 -9.16 24.38 6.92
CA LEU A 69 -8.98 22.93 6.85
C LEU A 69 -7.63 22.53 6.27
N LEU A 70 -7.22 23.14 5.15
CA LEU A 70 -5.91 22.89 4.52
C LEU A 70 -4.76 23.25 5.46
N ARG A 71 -4.93 24.27 6.30
CA ARG A 71 -3.95 24.69 7.30
C ARG A 71 -3.84 23.70 8.46
N SER A 72 -4.97 23.20 8.96
CA SER A 72 -5.05 22.29 10.11
C SER A 72 -4.81 20.82 9.73
N SER A 73 -4.87 20.47 8.45
CA SER A 73 -4.63 19.10 8.00
C SER A 73 -3.15 18.71 8.14
N ASP A 74 -2.89 17.60 8.81
CA ASP A 74 -1.57 16.99 8.94
C ASP A 74 -1.03 16.46 7.60
N ASN A 75 -1.91 16.24 6.62
CA ASN A 75 -1.57 15.62 5.34
C ASN A 75 -1.73 16.58 4.14
N LYS A 76 -1.22 17.80 4.29
CA LYS A 76 -1.34 18.89 3.32
C LYS A 76 -0.32 18.78 2.17
N LEU A 77 -0.81 18.96 0.94
CA LEU A 77 0.03 19.17 -0.26
C LEU A 77 0.63 20.59 -0.31
N ALA A 78 -0.03 21.55 0.35
CA ALA A 78 0.35 22.95 0.37
C ALA A 78 1.40 23.23 1.45
N THR A 79 2.41 24.00 1.10
CA THR A 79 3.44 24.52 2.01
C THR A 79 2.91 25.72 2.82
N PRO A 80 3.55 26.08 3.94
CA PRO A 80 3.17 27.27 4.72
C PRO A 80 3.16 28.57 3.90
N GLU A 81 4.09 28.71 2.96
CA GLU A 81 4.20 29.87 2.07
C GLU A 81 3.01 29.92 1.09
N GLU A 82 2.64 28.78 0.53
CA GLU A 82 1.49 28.64 -0.37
C GLU A 82 0.16 28.85 0.38
N LEU A 83 0.05 28.39 1.63
CA LEU A 83 -1.11 28.68 2.49
C LEU A 83 -1.20 30.17 2.85
N SER A 84 -0.05 30.85 3.00
CA SER A 84 -0.01 32.29 3.25
C SER A 84 -0.44 33.08 2.02
N LEU A 85 -0.07 32.63 0.81
CA LEU A 85 -0.57 33.18 -0.44
C LEU A 85 -2.10 33.11 -0.54
N MET A 86 -2.68 31.97 -0.16
CA MET A 86 -4.13 31.75 -0.17
C MET A 86 -4.93 32.70 0.74
N ALA A 87 -4.29 33.21 1.79
CA ALA A 87 -4.90 34.12 2.77
C ALA A 87 -4.77 35.61 2.41
N GLN A 88 -4.11 35.96 1.30
CA GLN A 88 -3.89 37.35 0.94
C GLN A 88 -5.22 38.06 0.59
N PRO A 89 -5.54 39.20 1.22
CA PRO A 89 -6.81 39.91 1.00
C PRO A 89 -6.86 40.69 -0.32
N GLY A 90 -5.72 40.87 -0.99
CA GLY A 90 -5.60 41.62 -2.23
C GLY A 90 -5.30 40.72 -3.43
N TRP A 91 -6.11 40.83 -4.48
CA TRP A 91 -5.81 40.25 -5.79
C TRP A 91 -5.03 41.25 -6.64
N ASN A 92 -3.91 40.83 -7.21
CA ASN A 92 -3.13 41.65 -8.14
C ASN A 92 -2.91 40.90 -9.46
N ALA A 93 -2.27 41.57 -10.43
CA ALA A 93 -2.03 41.02 -11.77
C ALA A 93 -1.25 39.69 -11.74
N ASP A 94 -0.40 39.47 -10.74
CA ASP A 94 0.41 38.26 -10.59
C ASP A 94 -0.25 37.16 -9.75
N SER A 95 -1.35 37.45 -9.04
CA SER A 95 -2.01 36.49 -8.14
C SER A 95 -2.41 35.21 -8.87
N ALA A 96 -2.97 35.33 -10.09
CA ALA A 96 -3.33 34.18 -10.91
C ALA A 96 -2.12 33.29 -11.22
N ARG A 97 -1.01 33.90 -11.67
CA ARG A 97 0.24 33.19 -11.99
C ARG A 97 0.80 32.46 -10.77
N ARG A 98 0.79 33.11 -9.61
CA ARG A 98 1.25 32.52 -8.34
C ARG A 98 0.37 31.36 -7.91
N CYS A 99 -0.94 31.47 -8.06
CA CYS A 99 -1.88 30.39 -7.73
C CYS A 99 -1.70 29.17 -8.64
N VAL A 100 -1.53 29.38 -9.95
CA VAL A 100 -1.22 28.29 -10.89
C VAL A 100 0.12 27.66 -10.57
N GLY A 101 1.15 28.46 -10.25
CA GLY A 101 2.44 27.95 -9.79
C GLY A 101 2.32 27.05 -8.56
N THR A 102 1.53 27.45 -7.57
CA THR A 102 1.19 26.63 -6.39
C THR A 102 0.52 25.31 -6.78
N LEU A 103 -0.48 25.34 -7.67
CA LEU A 103 -1.15 24.12 -8.13
C LEU A 103 -0.19 23.15 -8.83
N LEU A 104 0.68 23.67 -9.70
CA LEU A 104 1.70 22.86 -10.39
C LEU A 104 2.71 22.26 -9.41
N ASN A 105 3.15 23.02 -8.41
CA ASN A 105 4.06 22.53 -7.38
C ASN A 105 3.41 21.45 -6.51
N GLN A 106 2.15 21.65 -6.11
CA GLN A 106 1.36 20.65 -5.39
C GLN A 106 1.16 19.38 -6.23
N ARG A 107 0.86 19.52 -7.53
CA ARG A 107 0.74 18.40 -8.48
C ARG A 107 2.05 17.63 -8.60
N LYS A 108 3.18 18.33 -8.72
CA LYS A 108 4.51 17.70 -8.76
C LYS A 108 4.80 16.91 -7.47
N ARG A 109 4.50 17.49 -6.30
CA ARG A 109 4.64 16.78 -5.00
C ARG A 109 3.75 15.55 -4.91
N LYS A 110 2.50 15.65 -5.36
CA LYS A 110 1.56 14.52 -5.45
C LYS A 110 2.09 13.41 -6.37
N GLN A 111 2.59 13.76 -7.56
CA GLN A 111 3.15 12.81 -8.53
C GLN A 111 4.45 12.16 -8.06
N GLN A 112 5.29 12.90 -7.34
CA GLN A 112 6.52 12.39 -6.78
C GLN A 112 6.30 11.49 -5.55
N GLY A 113 5.05 11.26 -5.15
CA GLY A 113 4.72 10.46 -3.97
C GLY A 113 5.31 11.04 -2.68
N VAL A 114 5.60 12.35 -2.66
CA VAL A 114 6.10 13.06 -1.48
C VAL A 114 4.92 13.30 -0.55
N ASP A 115 4.33 12.22 -0.08
CA ASP A 115 3.50 12.23 1.09
C ASP A 115 4.44 11.96 2.28
N PRO A 116 4.74 12.98 3.11
CA PRO A 116 5.62 12.79 4.26
C PRO A 116 5.04 11.81 5.29
N THR A 117 3.73 11.59 5.31
CA THR A 117 3.06 10.63 6.21
C THR A 117 3.16 9.20 5.68
N LEU A 118 2.82 8.97 4.41
CA LEU A 118 3.01 7.64 3.79
C LEU A 118 4.49 7.26 3.70
N ALA A 119 5.39 8.21 3.42
CA ALA A 119 6.83 7.93 3.41
C ALA A 119 7.35 7.49 4.79
N ARG A 120 6.82 8.05 5.88
CA ARG A 120 7.16 7.61 7.26
C ARG A 120 6.57 6.24 7.57
N GLU A 121 5.33 6.00 7.17
CA GLU A 121 4.66 4.71 7.37
C GLU A 121 5.34 3.60 6.56
N HIS A 122 5.63 3.83 5.28
CA HIS A 122 6.42 2.94 4.44
C HIS A 122 7.80 2.68 5.04
N ARG A 123 8.50 3.70 5.55
CA ARG A 123 9.80 3.50 6.25
C ARG A 123 9.65 2.63 7.49
N ARG A 124 8.60 2.82 8.29
CA ARG A 124 8.33 1.97 9.46
C ARG A 124 8.04 0.54 9.07
N VAL A 125 7.17 0.32 8.08
CA VAL A 125 6.84 -1.03 7.60
C VAL A 125 8.07 -1.70 7.00
N ILE A 126 8.88 -0.98 6.22
CA ILE A 126 10.16 -1.50 5.69
C ILE A 126 11.13 -1.83 6.82
N ALA A 127 11.24 -0.97 7.85
CA ALA A 127 12.11 -1.23 8.99
C ALA A 127 11.66 -2.47 9.78
N ILE A 128 10.35 -2.64 10.01
CA ILE A 128 9.78 -3.81 10.66
C ILE A 128 10.02 -5.07 9.80
N ALA A 129 9.79 -4.99 8.48
CA ALA A 129 10.04 -6.10 7.57
C ALA A 129 11.52 -6.49 7.52
N ALA A 130 12.42 -5.51 7.48
CA ALA A 130 13.87 -5.74 7.51
C ALA A 130 14.31 -6.37 8.84
N LEU A 131 13.77 -5.88 9.97
CA LEU A 131 14.03 -6.45 11.29
C LEU A 131 13.52 -7.89 11.37
N ALA A 132 12.28 -8.16 10.97
CA ALA A 132 11.71 -9.50 10.95
C ALA A 132 12.51 -10.45 10.05
N LEU A 133 12.92 -10.00 8.86
CA LEU A 133 13.77 -10.78 7.95
C LEU A 133 15.14 -11.06 8.58
N SER A 134 15.74 -10.10 9.29
CA SER A 134 17.03 -10.31 9.96
C SER A 134 16.94 -11.37 11.06
N PHE A 135 15.87 -11.34 11.87
CA PHE A 135 15.61 -12.38 12.88
C PHE A 135 15.35 -13.74 12.23
N PHE A 136 14.62 -13.78 11.11
CA PHE A 136 14.36 -15.01 10.38
C PHE A 136 15.65 -15.63 9.81
N VAL A 137 16.53 -14.84 9.21
CA VAL A 137 17.84 -15.31 8.73
C VAL A 137 18.72 -15.80 9.89
N ALA A 138 18.75 -15.07 11.02
CA ALA A 138 19.46 -15.50 12.21
C ALA A 138 18.95 -16.86 12.73
N LEU A 139 17.62 -17.07 12.70
CA LEU A 139 17.00 -18.34 13.06
C LEU A 139 17.42 -19.47 12.11
N LEU A 140 17.42 -19.23 10.78
CA LEU A 140 17.87 -20.23 9.80
C LEU A 140 19.33 -20.61 10.01
N VAL A 141 20.21 -19.65 10.32
CA VAL A 141 21.62 -19.92 10.63
C VAL A 141 21.77 -20.73 11.92
N ALA A 142 21.02 -20.39 12.98
CA ALA A 142 21.02 -21.13 14.23
C ALA A 142 20.56 -22.59 14.04
N ILE A 143 19.50 -22.80 13.25
CA ILE A 143 19.02 -24.13 12.88
C ILE A 143 20.06 -24.87 12.04
N ALA A 144 20.72 -24.21 11.09
CA ALA A 144 21.76 -24.81 10.25
C ALA A 144 22.98 -25.27 11.06
N GLU A 145 23.36 -24.53 12.12
CA GLU A 145 24.42 -24.95 13.05
C GLU A 145 23.96 -26.09 13.95
N TYR A 146 22.76 -26.02 14.53
CA TYR A 146 22.22 -27.08 15.39
C TYR A 146 22.02 -28.40 14.63
N SER A 147 21.55 -28.33 13.39
CA SER A 147 21.28 -29.51 12.57
C SER A 147 22.51 -30.09 11.87
N ARG A 148 23.68 -29.46 12.04
CA ARG A 148 24.95 -29.87 11.43
C ARG A 148 25.40 -31.23 11.99
N GLY A 149 25.35 -32.26 11.15
CA GLY A 149 25.99 -33.54 11.44
C GLY A 149 27.51 -33.45 11.30
N GLU A 150 28.25 -34.40 11.88
CA GLU A 150 29.72 -34.46 11.84
C GLU A 150 30.28 -34.51 10.41
N ASN A 151 29.50 -35.07 9.47
CA ASN A 151 29.91 -35.32 8.08
C ASN A 151 29.50 -34.22 7.09
N LEU A 152 28.92 -33.11 7.57
CA LEU A 152 28.41 -32.02 6.72
C LEU A 152 29.29 -30.77 6.84
N SER A 153 29.82 -30.30 5.70
CA SER A 153 30.58 -29.04 5.65
C SER A 153 29.71 -27.86 6.10
N ARG A 154 30.29 -26.95 6.90
CA ARG A 154 29.60 -25.76 7.43
C ARG A 154 29.00 -24.90 6.30
N MET A 155 29.76 -24.69 5.23
CA MET A 155 29.28 -23.96 4.05
C MET A 155 28.04 -24.62 3.43
N LEU A 156 28.07 -25.95 3.29
CA LEU A 156 26.97 -26.69 2.67
C LEU A 156 25.70 -26.65 3.53
N SER A 157 25.84 -26.69 4.87
CA SER A 157 24.70 -26.51 5.78
C SER A 157 24.04 -25.15 5.56
N TYR A 158 24.81 -24.06 5.57
CA TYR A 158 24.26 -22.72 5.35
C TYR A 158 23.58 -22.59 3.99
N VAL A 159 24.19 -23.12 2.92
CA VAL A 159 23.57 -23.10 1.60
C VAL A 159 22.26 -23.90 1.62
N LEU A 160 22.21 -25.07 2.26
CA LEU A 160 21.00 -25.88 2.32
C LEU A 160 19.83 -25.13 2.98
N PHE A 161 20.07 -24.43 4.09
CA PHE A 161 19.01 -23.73 4.83
C PHE A 161 18.71 -22.31 4.33
N CYS A 162 19.70 -21.58 3.80
CA CYS A 162 19.52 -20.19 3.35
C CYS A 162 19.17 -20.08 1.86
N ALA A 163 19.63 -21.00 1.01
CA ALA A 163 19.30 -20.99 -0.43
C ALA A 163 17.79 -21.04 -0.72
N PRO A 164 16.94 -21.83 -0.04
CA PRO A 164 15.51 -21.79 -0.31
C PRO A 164 14.86 -20.46 0.05
N ALA A 165 15.35 -19.75 1.07
CA ALA A 165 14.91 -18.40 1.37
C ALA A 165 15.30 -17.41 0.26
N LEU A 166 16.54 -17.46 -0.22
CA LEU A 166 16.98 -16.63 -1.35
C LEU A 166 16.20 -16.95 -2.64
N ALA A 167 15.94 -18.23 -2.90
CA ALA A 167 15.12 -18.67 -4.03
C ALA A 167 13.67 -18.17 -3.90
N GLY A 168 13.09 -18.19 -2.70
CA GLY A 168 11.77 -17.65 -2.44
C GLY A 168 11.67 -16.14 -2.66
N ALA A 169 12.68 -15.37 -2.23
CA ALA A 169 12.78 -13.94 -2.54
C ALA A 169 12.83 -13.73 -4.07
N GLY A 170 13.68 -14.48 -4.77
CA GLY A 170 13.77 -14.44 -6.23
C GLY A 170 12.43 -14.75 -6.91
N GLY A 171 11.72 -15.78 -6.46
CA GLY A 171 10.41 -16.16 -7.00
C GLY A 171 9.37 -15.05 -6.85
N SER A 172 9.32 -14.40 -5.69
CA SER A 172 8.41 -13.26 -5.47
C SER A 172 8.74 -12.06 -6.36
N LEU A 173 10.02 -11.79 -6.64
CA LEU A 173 10.44 -10.67 -7.50
C LEU A 173 10.16 -10.92 -8.99
N VAL A 174 10.31 -12.17 -9.47
CA VAL A 174 9.96 -12.55 -10.85
C VAL A 174 8.51 -12.18 -11.17
N ARG A 175 7.62 -12.33 -10.18
CA ARG A 175 6.22 -11.93 -10.33
C ARG A 175 6.06 -10.42 -10.52
N ILE A 176 6.78 -9.59 -9.77
CA ILE A 176 6.72 -8.12 -9.94
C ILE A 176 7.06 -7.75 -11.39
N VAL A 177 8.05 -8.40 -11.98
CA VAL A 177 8.44 -8.19 -13.38
C VAL A 177 7.34 -8.68 -14.33
N PHE A 178 6.73 -9.83 -14.06
CA PHE A 178 5.66 -10.38 -14.89
C PHE A 178 4.36 -9.57 -14.83
N ASP A 179 3.98 -9.09 -13.65
CA ASP A 179 2.83 -8.20 -13.45
C ASP A 179 3.06 -6.85 -14.15
N TRP A 180 4.32 -6.40 -14.22
CA TRP A 180 4.70 -5.20 -14.98
C TRP A 180 4.61 -5.39 -16.50
N THR A 181 5.04 -6.55 -17.03
CA THR A 181 4.98 -6.83 -18.47
C THR A 181 3.56 -7.07 -18.98
N GLN A 182 2.62 -7.51 -18.14
CA GLN A 182 1.24 -7.77 -18.55
C GLN A 182 0.34 -6.52 -18.63
N ALA A 183 0.78 -5.33 -18.19
CA ALA A 183 0.15 -4.02 -18.40
C ALA A 183 -1.38 -3.87 -18.17
N ALA A 184 -2.09 -4.88 -17.67
CA ALA A 184 -3.54 -4.94 -17.71
C ALA A 184 -4.15 -5.14 -16.32
N LYS A 185 -4.81 -4.07 -15.87
CA LYS A 185 -5.98 -4.05 -14.99
C LYS A 185 -5.80 -4.61 -13.57
N ARG A 186 -5.76 -3.62 -12.66
CA ARG A 186 -5.97 -3.65 -11.21
C ARG A 186 -4.70 -3.73 -10.40
N LEU A 187 -4.35 -2.57 -9.85
CA LEU A 187 -3.57 -2.38 -8.64
C LEU A 187 -2.29 -3.22 -8.65
N ALA A 188 -1.27 -2.69 -9.33
CA ALA A 188 0.12 -2.97 -8.97
C ALA A 188 0.16 -3.04 -7.44
N SER A 189 0.49 -4.21 -6.91
CA SER A 189 0.65 -4.47 -5.49
C SER A 189 1.38 -3.28 -4.87
N GLN A 190 0.65 -2.41 -4.17
CA GLN A 190 1.19 -1.15 -3.64
C GLN A 190 2.16 -1.38 -2.47
N GLY A 191 2.66 -2.60 -2.31
CA GLY A 191 3.70 -2.96 -1.39
C GLY A 191 5.07 -2.63 -1.98
N PRO A 192 6.00 -2.05 -1.20
CA PRO A 192 7.41 -1.96 -1.56
C PRO A 192 7.94 -3.33 -2.05
N PRO A 193 8.77 -3.40 -3.11
CA PRO A 193 9.36 -4.64 -3.60
C PRO A 193 10.09 -5.44 -2.51
N VAL A 194 10.62 -4.72 -1.52
CA VAL A 194 11.29 -5.27 -0.33
C VAL A 194 10.35 -6.13 0.52
N ILE A 195 9.08 -5.75 0.66
CA ILE A 195 8.10 -6.53 1.45
C ILE A 195 7.78 -7.84 0.74
N SER A 196 7.55 -7.78 -0.58
CA SER A 196 7.29 -8.98 -1.39
C SER A 196 8.49 -9.93 -1.34
N ALA A 197 9.71 -9.41 -1.49
CA ALA A 197 10.94 -10.17 -1.35
C ALA A 197 11.10 -10.79 0.05
N ALA A 198 10.80 -10.05 1.11
CA ALA A 198 10.87 -10.55 2.49
C ALA A 198 9.87 -11.68 2.75
N LEU A 199 8.61 -11.53 2.31
CA LEU A 199 7.60 -12.58 2.42
C LEU A 199 7.96 -13.81 1.59
N GLY A 200 8.46 -13.60 0.36
CA GLY A 200 8.99 -14.67 -0.48
C GLY A 200 10.13 -15.42 0.20
N ALA A 201 11.05 -14.70 0.85
CA ALA A 201 12.14 -15.31 1.60
C ALA A 201 11.66 -16.16 2.78
N VAL A 202 10.68 -15.67 3.53
CA VAL A 202 10.09 -16.42 4.65
C VAL A 202 9.40 -17.68 4.15
N ALA A 203 8.55 -17.59 3.13
CA ALA A 203 7.86 -18.75 2.57
C ALA A 203 8.83 -19.78 2.00
N GLY A 204 9.80 -19.33 1.21
CA GLY A 204 10.83 -20.21 0.67
C GLY A 204 11.64 -20.88 1.78
N GLY A 205 12.09 -20.11 2.78
CA GLY A 205 12.84 -20.62 3.92
C GLY A 205 12.06 -21.64 4.74
N VAL A 206 10.78 -21.38 5.06
CA VAL A 206 9.93 -22.32 5.80
C VAL A 206 9.67 -23.60 5.01
N SER A 207 9.35 -23.50 3.71
CA SER A 207 9.15 -24.67 2.86
C SER A 207 10.43 -25.50 2.69
N GLY A 208 11.58 -24.85 2.49
CA GLY A 208 12.88 -25.50 2.42
C GLY A 208 13.26 -26.18 3.73
N LEU A 209 13.00 -25.52 4.87
CA LEU A 209 13.23 -26.06 6.20
C LEU A 209 12.43 -27.35 6.41
N PHE A 210 11.12 -27.35 6.15
CA PHE A 210 10.28 -28.55 6.25
C PHE A 210 10.79 -29.68 5.35
N PHE A 211 11.18 -29.35 4.12
CA PHE A 211 11.72 -30.34 3.20
C PHE A 211 13.01 -30.98 3.73
N ILE A 212 13.96 -30.18 4.23
CA ILE A 212 15.23 -30.69 4.78
C ILE A 212 14.99 -31.52 6.04
N LEU A 213 14.13 -31.06 6.95
CA LEU A 213 13.79 -31.83 8.16
C LEU A 213 13.15 -33.18 7.81
N ALA A 214 12.23 -33.21 6.84
CA ALA A 214 11.61 -34.45 6.39
C ALA A 214 12.66 -35.45 5.87
N GLN A 215 13.64 -34.99 5.09
CA GLN A 215 14.73 -35.83 4.60
C GLN A 215 15.64 -36.32 5.72
N LYS A 216 15.94 -35.46 6.70
CA LYS A 216 16.74 -35.84 7.88
C LYS A 216 16.03 -36.88 8.75
N ILE A 217 14.71 -36.77 8.92
CA ILE A 217 13.91 -37.76 9.66
C ILE A 217 13.87 -39.09 8.91
N ALA A 218 13.72 -39.07 7.58
CA ALA A 218 13.59 -40.27 6.77
C ALA A 218 14.90 -41.04 6.58
N ILE A 219 16.03 -40.34 6.41
CA ILE A 219 17.32 -40.93 6.01
C ILE A 219 18.33 -40.94 7.17
N GLY A 220 18.11 -40.12 8.21
CA GLY A 220 19.09 -39.87 9.27
C GLY A 220 20.02 -38.70 8.92
N ASP A 221 21.27 -38.77 9.39
CA ASP A 221 22.23 -37.68 9.15
C ASP A 221 22.64 -37.57 7.67
N LEU A 222 22.47 -36.38 7.12
CA LEU A 222 22.75 -36.07 5.72
C LEU A 222 24.25 -36.12 5.43
N GLN A 223 24.64 -36.99 4.51
CA GLN A 223 26.01 -37.00 3.97
C GLN A 223 26.21 -35.87 2.96
N THR A 224 27.45 -35.39 2.81
CA THR A 224 27.80 -34.31 1.87
C THR A 224 27.33 -34.58 0.43
N LYS A 225 27.45 -35.82 -0.07
CA LYS A 225 26.98 -36.18 -1.42
C LYS A 225 25.46 -36.06 -1.55
N GLN A 226 24.71 -36.49 -0.54
CA GLN A 226 23.24 -36.42 -0.51
C GLN A 226 22.78 -34.96 -0.46
N ALA A 227 23.41 -34.12 0.37
CA ALA A 227 23.08 -32.70 0.48
C ALA A 227 23.30 -31.92 -0.82
N ILE A 228 24.35 -32.24 -1.60
CA ILE A 228 24.57 -31.63 -2.93
C ILE A 228 23.45 -32.02 -3.91
N ILE A 229 23.02 -33.29 -3.90
CA ILE A 229 21.92 -33.77 -4.75
C ILE A 229 20.59 -33.12 -4.33
N LEU A 230 20.43 -32.82 -3.03
CA LEU A 230 19.22 -32.20 -2.48
C LEU A 230 19.06 -30.72 -2.86
N LEU A 231 20.19 -30.03 -3.07
CA LEU A 231 20.25 -28.59 -3.33
C LEU A 231 19.29 -28.08 -4.42
N PRO A 232 19.25 -28.66 -5.64
CA PRO A 232 18.34 -28.20 -6.68
C PRO A 232 16.86 -28.36 -6.29
N PHE A 233 16.50 -29.41 -5.55
CA PHE A 233 15.11 -29.61 -5.09
C PHE A 233 14.71 -28.54 -4.09
N VAL A 234 15.59 -28.24 -3.14
CA VAL A 234 15.37 -27.19 -2.13
C VAL A 234 15.20 -25.82 -2.80
N LEU A 235 16.02 -25.52 -3.81
CA LEU A 235 15.91 -24.29 -4.61
C LEU A 235 14.57 -24.20 -5.34
N ILE A 236 14.13 -25.28 -6.00
CA ILE A 236 12.85 -25.31 -6.71
C ILE A 236 11.68 -25.14 -5.73
N VAL A 237 11.70 -25.83 -4.58
CA VAL A 237 10.69 -25.69 -3.54
C VAL A 237 10.62 -24.26 -3.02
N GLY A 238 11.77 -23.64 -2.73
CA GLY A 238 11.85 -22.26 -2.29
C GLY A 238 11.28 -21.28 -3.32
N LEU A 239 11.69 -21.43 -4.58
CA LEU A 239 11.24 -20.61 -5.70
C LEU A 239 9.71 -20.71 -5.90
N VAL A 240 9.16 -21.92 -5.91
CA VAL A 240 7.72 -22.17 -6.08
C VAL A 240 6.92 -21.61 -4.91
N ALA A 241 7.41 -21.76 -3.67
CA ALA A 241 6.78 -21.15 -2.50
C ALA A 241 6.72 -19.62 -2.62
N GLY A 242 7.82 -18.98 -3.04
CA GLY A 242 7.87 -17.54 -3.29
C GLY A 242 6.92 -17.08 -4.39
N LEU A 243 6.84 -17.82 -5.50
CA LEU A 243 5.94 -17.51 -6.62
C LEU A 243 4.45 -17.64 -6.27
N THR A 244 4.11 -18.53 -5.32
CA THR A 244 2.72 -18.88 -5.00
C THR A 244 2.14 -18.14 -3.80
N LEU A 245 2.98 -17.44 -3.02
CA LEU A 245 2.60 -16.78 -1.77
C LEU A 245 1.36 -15.89 -1.90
N ASP A 246 1.30 -14.94 -2.85
CA ASP A 246 0.12 -14.05 -2.92
C ASP A 246 -1.13 -14.69 -3.55
N LYS A 247 -1.11 -15.96 -3.97
CA LYS A 247 -2.36 -16.69 -4.29
C LYS A 247 -2.96 -17.34 -3.05
N VAL A 248 -2.10 -17.73 -2.10
CA VAL A 248 -2.51 -18.42 -0.88
C VAL A 248 -2.81 -17.41 0.22
N PHE A 249 -1.99 -16.38 0.39
CA PHE A 249 -2.11 -15.42 1.49
C PHE A 249 -3.44 -14.64 1.48
N PRO A 250 -3.93 -14.09 0.34
CA PRO A 250 -5.24 -13.44 0.31
C PRO A 250 -6.39 -14.41 0.55
N LYS A 251 -6.24 -15.68 0.13
CA LYS A 251 -7.24 -16.72 0.41
C LYS A 251 -7.30 -17.08 1.89
N LEU A 252 -6.14 -17.19 2.55
CA LEU A 252 -6.07 -17.42 4.00
C LEU A 252 -6.65 -16.25 4.80
N LEU A 253 -6.34 -15.01 4.40
CA LEU A 253 -6.92 -13.83 5.02
C LEU A 253 -8.43 -13.72 4.79
N SER A 254 -8.93 -14.15 3.62
CA SER A 254 -10.37 -14.18 3.34
C SER A 254 -11.13 -15.27 4.11
N LEU A 255 -10.43 -16.28 4.64
CA LEU A 255 -11.03 -17.34 5.45
C LEU A 255 -11.20 -16.94 6.92
N ASP A 256 -10.51 -15.89 7.39
CA ASP A 256 -10.58 -15.41 8.78
C ASP A 256 -11.77 -14.45 9.05
N VAL A 257 -12.69 -14.31 8.09
CA VAL A 257 -13.95 -13.56 8.21
C VAL A 257 -15.15 -14.53 8.26
N VAL A 258 -15.00 -15.66 8.96
CA VAL A 258 -16.12 -16.53 9.32
C VAL A 258 -16.80 -15.99 10.57
N LYS A 259 -17.75 -15.07 10.35
CA LYS A 259 -18.97 -14.79 11.13
C LYS A 259 -18.88 -14.92 12.67
N THR A 260 -18.24 -13.97 13.35
CA THR A 260 -18.53 -13.69 14.77
C THR A 260 -19.88 -12.98 14.96
N GLU A 261 -20.47 -12.39 13.91
CA GLU A 261 -21.82 -11.79 13.96
C GLU A 261 -22.95 -12.82 14.14
N ALA A 262 -22.70 -14.12 13.95
CA ALA A 262 -23.71 -15.16 14.19
C ALA A 262 -23.87 -15.54 15.67
N LEU A 263 -23.00 -15.04 16.56
CA LEU A 263 -23.02 -15.33 18.00
C LEU A 263 -23.43 -14.14 18.89
N GLU A 264 -23.60 -12.94 18.34
CA GLU A 264 -24.17 -11.80 19.08
C GLU A 264 -25.70 -11.72 18.90
N GLY A 265 -26.39 -12.44 19.78
CA GLY A 265 -27.58 -11.92 20.46
C GLY A 265 -28.84 -11.67 19.63
N LYS A 266 -29.62 -12.73 19.39
CA LYS A 266 -31.08 -12.59 19.29
C LYS A 266 -31.66 -12.89 20.68
N PRO A 267 -32.02 -11.88 21.51
CA PRO A 267 -32.75 -12.16 22.73
C PRO A 267 -34.12 -12.70 22.34
N SER A 268 -34.38 -13.91 22.81
CA SER A 268 -35.68 -14.57 22.80
C SER A 268 -36.72 -13.65 23.43
N VAL A 269 -37.63 -13.13 22.61
CA VAL A 269 -38.90 -12.59 23.09
C VAL A 269 -39.69 -13.79 23.60
N LEU A 270 -39.61 -14.01 24.91
CA LEU A 270 -40.52 -14.90 25.62
C LEU A 270 -41.90 -14.29 25.61
N GLU A 271 -42.87 -15.07 25.17
CA GLU A 271 -44.28 -14.86 25.40
C GLU A 271 -44.55 -14.72 26.90
N ALA A 272 -45.32 -13.70 27.27
CA ALA A 272 -46.16 -13.71 28.44
C ALA A 272 -47.46 -12.97 28.08
N GLY A 273 -48.46 -13.72 27.62
CA GLY A 273 -49.83 -13.25 27.68
C GLY A 273 -50.30 -13.27 29.13
N THR A 274 -51.09 -12.27 29.55
CA THR A 274 -52.42 -12.42 30.17
C THR A 274 -52.96 -11.09 30.74
N ASN A 275 -54.28 -10.92 30.59
CA ASN A 275 -55.21 -9.99 31.26
C ASN A 275 -55.09 -8.50 30.88
N LYS A 276 -56.10 -7.83 30.31
CA LYS A 276 -57.56 -8.00 30.33
C LYS A 276 -58.15 -7.43 29.03
#